data_AF-A0AB33I7A1-F1
#
_entry.id   AF-A0AB33I7A1-F1
#
_cell.length_a   1.000
_cell.length_b   1.000
_cell.length_c   1.000
_cell.angle_alpha   90.00
_cell.angle_beta   90.00
_cell.angle_gamma   90.00
#
_symmetry.space_group_name_H-M   'P 1'
#
loop_
_entity.id
_entity.type
_entity.pdbx_description
1 polymer ?
#
loop_
_entity_poly.entity_id
_entity_poly.type
_entity_poly.pdbx_seq_one_letter_code
_entity_poly.pdbx_strand_id
1 'polypeptide(L)'
;MLNTYVAEGKAVSARVIRSTLVDVFRGAIAEGHVATNPVTTTRAAKSEVRRSRLTANEYVAIYHAAEHLPIWLRLSMDLAVVTGQRVGDLCRMKWSDINDGHLHIGQSKTGAKIAIPLALTIDALDFGSL
;
A
#
# COMPACT_ATOMS: atom_id res chain seq x y z
N MET A 1 29.24 1.40 3.13
CA MET A 1 27.98 1.44 3.88
C MET A 1 26.77 1.03 3.03
N LEU A 2 26.41 1.74 1.94
CA LEU A 2 25.26 1.34 1.10
C LEU A 2 25.42 -0.04 0.44
N ASN A 3 26.65 -0.39 0.03
CA ASN A 3 26.95 -1.71 -0.55
C ASN A 3 26.69 -2.86 0.44
N THR A 4 26.84 -2.62 1.74
CA THR A 4 26.55 -3.60 2.79
C THR A 4 25.06 -3.93 2.83
N TYR A 5 24.20 -2.91 2.78
CA TYR A 5 22.74 -3.10 2.70
C TYR A 5 22.34 -3.85 1.42
N VAL A 6 23.00 -3.57 0.29
CA VAL A 6 22.75 -4.30 -0.96
C VAL A 6 23.17 -5.77 -0.82
N ALA A 7 24.33 -6.05 -0.23
CA ALA A 7 24.82 -7.40 0.02
C ALA A 7 23.89 -8.20 0.96
N GLU A 8 23.26 -7.52 1.93
CA GLU A 8 22.23 -8.11 2.81
C GLU A 8 20.85 -8.26 2.14
N GLY A 9 20.72 -7.97 0.84
CA GLY A 9 19.45 -8.05 0.11
C GLY A 9 18.48 -6.91 0.41
N LYS A 10 18.92 -5.85 1.11
CA LYS A 10 18.14 -4.66 1.51
C LYS A 10 18.33 -3.51 0.52
N ALA A 11 18.27 -3.80 -0.78
CA ALA A 11 18.51 -2.82 -1.84
C ALA A 11 17.52 -1.64 -1.82
N VAL A 12 16.24 -1.90 -1.50
CA VAL A 12 15.23 -0.83 -1.35
C VAL A 12 15.60 0.12 -0.21
N SER A 13 16.02 -0.41 0.94
CA SER A 13 16.47 0.39 2.08
C SER A 13 17.71 1.20 1.74
N ALA A 14 18.69 0.61 1.05
CA ALA A 14 19.87 1.33 0.57
C ALA A 14 19.48 2.52 -0.32
N ARG A 15 18.49 2.33 -1.21
CA ARG A 15 17.99 3.41 -2.08
C ARG A 15 17.28 4.51 -1.29
N VAL A 16 16.44 4.16 -0.31
CA VAL A 16 15.76 5.14 0.56
C VAL A 16 16.76 5.93 1.37
N ILE A 17 17.71 5.27 2.05
CA ILE A 17 18.78 5.91 2.81
C ILE A 17 19.56 6.90 1.94
N ARG A 18 19.94 6.49 0.73
CA ARG A 18 20.62 7.39 -0.22
C ARG A 18 19.75 8.59 -0.56
N SER A 19 18.47 8.40 -0.86
CA SER A 19 17.54 9.49 -1.19
C SER A 19 17.42 10.48 -0.05
N THR A 20 17.20 10.00 1.17
CA THR A 20 17.13 10.84 2.37
C THR A 20 18.43 11.64 2.55
N LEU A 21 19.59 11.00 2.39
CA LEU A 21 20.88 11.67 2.58
C LEU A 21 21.13 12.72 1.48
N VAL A 22 20.71 12.46 0.24
CA VAL A 22 20.74 13.48 -0.82
C VAL A 22 19.93 14.71 -0.38
N ASP A 23 18.73 14.53 0.16
CA ASP A 23 17.87 15.65 0.56
C ASP A 23 18.41 16.39 1.80
N VAL A 24 18.98 15.69 2.77
CA VAL A 24 19.66 16.32 3.92
C VAL A 24 20.80 17.24 3.45
N PHE A 25 21.66 16.76 2.54
CA PHE A 25 22.76 17.58 2.02
C PHE A 25 22.26 18.72 1.12
N ARG A 26 21.11 18.58 0.44
CA ARG A 26 20.48 19.72 -0.26
C ARG A 26 20.06 20.82 0.72
N GLY A 27 19.47 20.45 1.85
CA GLY A 27 19.16 21.40 2.94
C GLY A 27 20.41 22.10 3.47
N ALA A 28 21.46 21.33 3.78
CA ALA A 28 22.73 21.87 4.26
C ALA A 28 23.41 22.84 3.27
N ILE A 29 23.27 22.61 1.95
CA ILE A 29 23.74 23.56 0.93
C ILE A 29 22.90 24.83 0.94
N ALA A 30 21.57 24.70 1.01
CA ALA A 30 20.66 25.85 1.02
C ALA A 30 20.91 26.77 2.23
N GLU A 31 21.32 26.20 3.37
CA GLU A 31 21.69 26.93 4.59
C GLU A 31 23.17 27.37 4.62
N GLY A 32 23.96 27.04 3.59
CA GLY A 32 25.37 27.44 3.49
C GLY A 32 26.34 26.64 4.37
N HIS A 33 25.91 25.53 4.96
CA HIS A 33 26.76 24.67 5.80
C HIS A 33 27.80 23.88 4.99
N VAL A 34 27.47 23.49 3.76
CA VAL A 34 28.37 22.76 2.86
C VAL A 34 28.23 23.29 1.43
N ALA A 35 29.32 23.24 0.66
CA ALA A 35 29.31 23.77 -0.72
C ALA A 35 28.79 22.76 -1.77
N THR A 36 28.91 21.46 -1.49
CA THR A 36 28.59 20.40 -2.46
C THR A 36 27.89 19.23 -1.78
N ASN A 37 27.15 18.45 -2.57
CA ASN A 37 26.48 17.25 -2.10
C ASN A 37 27.33 16.03 -2.47
N PRO A 38 28.00 15.37 -1.52
CA PRO A 38 28.87 14.23 -1.81
C PRO A 38 28.09 12.96 -2.20
N VAL A 39 26.77 12.93 -1.99
CA VAL A 39 25.95 11.73 -2.18
C VAL A 39 25.48 11.59 -3.63
N THR A 40 25.42 12.69 -4.38
CA THR A 40 24.98 12.71 -5.79
C THR A 40 25.83 11.82 -6.69
N THR A 41 27.12 11.68 -6.39
CA THR A 41 28.08 10.85 -7.13
C THR A 41 27.89 9.34 -6.88
N THR A 42 27.21 8.96 -5.80
CA THR A 42 26.95 7.55 -5.47
C THR A 42 25.85 6.98 -6.36
N ARG A 43 25.90 5.68 -6.67
CA ARG A 43 24.86 5.01 -7.48
C ARG A 43 23.68 4.58 -6.61
N ALA A 44 22.46 4.79 -7.11
CA ALA A 44 21.26 4.24 -6.48
C ALA A 44 21.21 2.71 -6.67
N ALA A 45 20.90 1.99 -5.59
CA ALA A 45 20.70 0.55 -5.67
C ALA A 45 19.49 0.21 -6.57
N LYS A 46 19.66 -0.76 -7.46
CA LYS A 46 18.57 -1.33 -8.26
C LYS A 46 17.85 -2.38 -7.42
N SER A 47 16.53 -2.42 -7.54
CA SER A 47 15.69 -3.40 -6.85
C SER A 47 14.46 -3.70 -7.66
N GLU A 48 14.08 -4.97 -7.74
CA GLU A 48 12.84 -5.42 -8.35
C GLU A 48 11.79 -5.71 -7.28
N VAL A 49 10.51 -5.57 -7.65
CA VAL A 49 9.40 -5.87 -6.75
C VAL A 49 9.28 -7.39 -6.63
N ARG A 50 9.54 -7.91 -5.43
CA ARG A 50 9.51 -9.36 -5.15
C ARG A 50 8.11 -9.90 -4.80
N ARG A 51 7.17 -9.02 -4.44
CA ARG A 51 5.81 -9.43 -4.06
C ARG A 51 5.06 -9.91 -5.31
N SER A 52 4.64 -11.17 -5.31
CA SER A 52 3.79 -11.73 -6.36
C SER A 52 2.39 -11.11 -6.35
N ARG A 53 1.69 -11.23 -7.49
CA ARG A 53 0.25 -10.91 -7.57
C ARG A 53 -0.55 -12.08 -7.03
N LEU A 54 -1.72 -11.78 -6.49
CA LEU A 54 -2.69 -12.76 -6.02
C LEU A 54 -3.73 -13.01 -7.13
N THR A 55 -3.96 -14.27 -7.46
CA THR A 55 -4.99 -14.72 -8.41
C THR A 55 -6.33 -14.95 -7.70
N ALA A 56 -7.43 -15.03 -8.47
CA ALA A 56 -8.75 -15.33 -7.92
C ALA A 56 -8.79 -16.70 -7.21
N ASN A 57 -8.16 -17.72 -7.78
CA ASN A 57 -8.10 -19.06 -7.17
C ASN A 57 -7.34 -19.05 -5.84
N GLU A 58 -6.22 -18.31 -5.76
CA GLU A 58 -5.48 -18.15 -4.51
C GLU A 58 -6.29 -17.36 -3.47
N TYR A 59 -7.03 -16.32 -3.89
CA TYR A 59 -7.93 -15.59 -3.00
C TYR A 59 -8.97 -16.52 -2.39
N VAL A 60 -9.67 -17.31 -3.20
CA VAL A 60 -10.70 -18.26 -2.75
C VAL A 60 -10.10 -19.29 -1.78
N ALA A 61 -8.92 -19.84 -2.08
CA ALA A 61 -8.24 -20.78 -1.19
C ALA A 61 -7.90 -20.14 0.18
N ILE A 62 -7.40 -18.90 0.20
CA ILE A 62 -7.10 -18.16 1.44
C ILE A 62 -8.40 -17.84 2.19
N TYR A 63 -9.47 -17.48 1.47
CA TYR A 63 -10.76 -17.15 2.05
C TYR A 63 -11.38 -18.35 2.79
N HIS A 64 -11.32 -19.55 2.20
CA HIS A 64 -11.73 -20.78 2.87
C HIS A 64 -10.82 -21.13 4.06
N ALA A 65 -9.50 -20.98 3.93
CA ALA A 65 -8.58 -21.21 5.04
C ALA A 65 -8.82 -20.26 6.24
N ALA A 66 -9.41 -19.09 5.99
CA ALA A 66 -9.77 -18.11 7.02
C ALA A 66 -11.09 -18.41 7.74
N GLU A 67 -11.77 -19.53 7.44
CA GLU A 67 -13.08 -19.87 8.02
C GLU A 67 -13.07 -19.97 9.55
N HIS A 68 -12.00 -20.51 10.14
CA HIS A 68 -11.87 -20.66 11.59
C HIS A 68 -11.28 -19.42 12.28
N LEU A 69 -10.94 -18.38 11.51
CA LEU A 69 -10.45 -17.12 12.03
C LEU A 69 -11.62 -16.19 12.39
N PRO A 70 -11.37 -15.08 13.10
CA PRO A 70 -12.43 -14.14 13.43
C PRO A 70 -13.22 -13.69 12.19
N ILE A 71 -14.55 -13.66 12.30
CA ILE A 71 -15.47 -13.37 11.19
C ILE A 71 -15.15 -12.08 10.44
N TRP A 72 -14.62 -11.07 11.13
CA TRP A 72 -14.25 -9.80 10.54
C TRP A 72 -13.18 -9.93 9.46
N LEU A 73 -12.34 -10.98 9.48
CA LEU A 73 -11.28 -11.16 8.51
C LEU A 73 -11.86 -11.42 7.11
N ARG A 74 -12.76 -12.39 6.99
CA ARG A 74 -13.43 -12.71 5.72
C ARG A 74 -14.26 -11.52 5.22
N LEU A 75 -15.00 -10.86 6.10
CA LEU A 75 -15.73 -9.62 5.77
C LEU A 75 -14.80 -8.51 5.27
N SER A 76 -13.61 -8.36 5.87
CA SER A 76 -12.62 -7.37 5.45
C SER A 76 -11.98 -7.73 4.11
N MET A 77 -11.79 -9.02 3.83
CA MET A 77 -11.31 -9.49 2.53
C MET A 77 -12.31 -9.15 1.43
N ASP A 78 -13.60 -9.46 1.65
CA ASP A 78 -14.67 -9.18 0.69
C ASP A 78 -14.78 -7.67 0.43
N LEU A 79 -14.80 -6.88 1.50
CA LEU A 79 -14.84 -5.42 1.41
C LEU A 79 -13.60 -4.87 0.66
N ALA A 80 -12.41 -5.42 0.90
CA ALA A 80 -11.18 -4.96 0.24
C ALA A 80 -11.21 -5.20 -1.27
N VAL A 81 -11.71 -6.37 -1.67
CA VAL A 81 -11.72 -6.73 -3.09
C VAL A 81 -12.84 -6.00 -3.83
N VAL A 82 -14.05 -5.93 -3.26
CA VAL A 82 -15.20 -5.22 -3.86
C VAL A 82 -14.92 -3.72 -3.98
N THR A 83 -14.37 -3.08 -2.95
CA THR A 83 -14.18 -1.62 -2.95
C THR A 83 -12.83 -1.18 -3.55
N GLY A 84 -11.86 -2.09 -3.67
CA GLY A 84 -10.50 -1.80 -4.14
C GLY A 84 -9.72 -0.82 -3.25
N GLN A 85 -10.13 -0.64 -2.00
CA GLN A 85 -9.53 0.36 -1.11
C GLN A 85 -8.29 -0.15 -0.38
N ARG A 86 -7.43 0.78 0.07
CA ARG A 86 -6.25 0.43 0.86
C ARG A 86 -6.68 0.00 2.25
N VAL A 87 -6.00 -0.99 2.84
CA VAL A 87 -6.32 -1.50 4.19
C VAL A 87 -6.48 -0.40 5.25
N GLY A 88 -5.64 0.64 5.22
CA GLY A 88 -5.76 1.75 6.15
C GLY A 88 -7.04 2.58 5.96
N ASP A 89 -7.54 2.68 4.73
CA ASP A 89 -8.81 3.34 4.42
C ASP A 89 -10.00 2.46 4.82
N LEU A 90 -9.92 1.13 4.63
CA LEU A 90 -10.93 0.17 5.11
C LEU A 90 -11.17 0.27 6.61
N CYS A 91 -10.09 0.25 7.41
CA CYS A 91 -10.21 0.27 8.87
C CYS A 91 -10.83 1.54 9.43
N ARG A 92 -10.97 2.60 8.63
CA ARG A 92 -11.59 3.88 9.05
C ARG A 92 -13.02 4.07 8.55
N MET A 93 -13.54 3.15 7.73
CA MET A 93 -14.91 3.23 7.23
C MET A 93 -15.89 3.18 8.39
N LYS A 94 -16.93 4.01 8.31
CA LYS A 94 -18.03 4.05 9.28
C LYS A 94 -19.34 3.88 8.56
N TRP A 95 -20.35 3.38 9.28
CA TRP A 95 -21.72 3.33 8.77
C TRP A 95 -22.26 4.72 8.41
N SER A 96 -21.82 5.78 9.09
CA SER A 96 -22.15 7.18 8.76
C SER A 96 -21.63 7.64 7.39
N ASP A 97 -20.64 6.93 6.83
CA ASP A 97 -20.07 7.25 5.52
C ASP A 97 -20.95 6.70 4.39
N ILE A 98 -22.02 5.98 4.72
CA ILE A 98 -23.00 5.43 3.77
C ILE A 98 -24.22 6.35 3.71
N ASN A 99 -24.52 6.87 2.51
CA ASN A 99 -25.74 7.62 2.23
C ASN A 99 -26.05 7.58 0.74
N ASP A 100 -27.33 7.74 0.38
CA ASP A 100 -27.82 7.77 -1.01
C ASP A 100 -27.34 6.60 -1.88
N GLY A 101 -27.32 5.40 -1.30
CA GLY A 101 -26.91 4.17 -1.99
C GLY A 101 -25.40 4.08 -2.29
N HIS A 102 -24.57 4.92 -1.66
CA HIS A 102 -23.12 4.95 -1.86
C HIS A 102 -22.35 4.95 -0.55
N LEU A 103 -21.16 4.36 -0.58
CA LEU A 103 -20.11 4.46 0.44
C LEU A 103 -19.14 5.58 0.05
N HIS A 104 -19.07 6.63 0.87
CA HIS A 104 -18.23 7.80 0.64
C HIS A 104 -16.89 7.65 1.33
N ILE A 105 -15.79 7.83 0.60
CA ILE A 105 -14.44 7.57 1.12
C ILE A 105 -13.51 8.73 0.77
N GLY A 106 -12.84 9.26 1.78
CA GLY A 106 -11.63 10.08 1.64
C GLY A 106 -10.37 9.24 1.84
N GLN A 107 -9.62 8.98 0.77
CA GLN A 107 -8.37 8.22 0.84
C GLN A 107 -7.29 9.00 1.59
N SER A 108 -6.77 8.45 2.69
CA SER A 108 -5.77 9.18 3.49
C SER A 108 -4.43 9.35 2.81
N LYS A 109 -4.05 8.43 1.92
CA LYS A 109 -2.74 8.49 1.26
C LYS A 109 -2.66 9.60 0.21
N THR A 110 -3.74 9.84 -0.52
CA THR A 110 -3.77 10.70 -1.72
C THR A 110 -4.72 11.88 -1.59
N GLY A 111 -5.63 11.88 -0.63
CA GLY A 111 -6.68 12.89 -0.48
C GLY A 111 -7.87 12.73 -1.43
N ALA A 112 -7.86 11.70 -2.29
CA ALA A 112 -8.95 11.47 -3.25
C ALA A 112 -10.28 11.17 -2.53
N LYS A 113 -11.37 11.78 -3.02
CA LYS A 113 -12.73 11.56 -2.54
C LYS A 113 -13.52 10.79 -3.60
N ILE A 114 -14.09 9.66 -3.21
CA ILE A 114 -14.83 8.76 -4.10
C ILE A 114 -16.14 8.33 -3.43
N ALA A 115 -17.16 8.05 -4.23
CA ALA A 115 -18.41 7.46 -3.79
C ALA A 115 -18.56 6.11 -4.52
N ILE A 116 -18.61 5.01 -3.76
CA ILE A 116 -18.69 3.65 -4.30
C ILE A 116 -20.14 3.18 -4.18
N PRO A 117 -20.82 2.79 -5.27
CA PRO A 117 -22.20 2.32 -5.19
C PRO A 117 -22.28 1.01 -4.40
N LEU A 118 -23.28 0.88 -3.52
CA LEU A 118 -23.48 -0.33 -2.71
C LEU A 118 -23.88 -1.55 -3.54
N ALA A 119 -24.36 -1.34 -4.77
CA ALA A 119 -24.71 -2.41 -5.71
C ALA A 119 -23.50 -2.98 -6.47
N LEU A 120 -22.28 -2.54 -6.17
CA LEU A 120 -21.07 -3.02 -6.84
C LEU A 120 -20.81 -4.51 -6.50
N THR A 121 -20.60 -5.32 -7.53
CA THR A 121 -20.29 -6.76 -7.42
C THR A 121 -19.05 -7.12 -8.22
N ILE A 122 -18.48 -8.29 -7.95
CA ILE A 122 -17.37 -8.87 -8.71
C ILE A 122 -17.77 -10.27 -9.15
N ASP A 123 -18.16 -10.43 -10.41
CA ASP A 123 -18.67 -11.70 -10.95
C ASP A 123 -17.65 -12.84 -10.85
N ALA A 124 -16.34 -12.51 -10.90
CA ALA A 124 -15.26 -13.49 -10.80
C ALA A 124 -15.09 -14.09 -9.39
N LEU A 125 -15.71 -13.49 -8.38
CA LEU A 125 -15.72 -13.93 -7.00
C LEU A 125 -17.18 -14.09 -6.63
N ASP A 126 -17.79 -15.18 -7.08
CA ASP A 126 -19.16 -15.51 -6.69
C ASP A 126 -19.21 -15.63 -5.17
N PHE A 127 -19.59 -14.54 -4.50
CA PHE A 127 -19.85 -14.48 -3.07
C PHE A 127 -21.16 -15.21 -2.84
N GLY A 128 -21.16 -16.53 -3.07
CA GLY A 128 -22.33 -17.38 -2.98
C GLY A 128 -23.13 -17.01 -1.75
N SER A 129 -24.37 -16.60 -1.99
CA SER A 129 -25.41 -16.24 -1.02
C SER A 129 -25.06 -16.62 0.43
N LEU A 130 -24.73 -15.59 1.23
CA LEU A 130 -24.80 -15.70 2.70
C LEU A 130 -26.18 -16.20 3.14
#